data_AF-A0A838QKU7-F1
#
_entry.id   AF-A0A838QKU7-F1
#
_cell.length_a   1.000
_cell.length_b   1.000
_cell.length_c   1.000
_cell.angle_alpha   90.00
_cell.angle_beta   90.00
_cell.angle_gamma   90.00
#
_symmetry.space_group_name_H-M   'P 1'
#
loop_
_entity.id
_entity.type
_entity.pdbx_description
1 polymer ?
#
loop_
_entity_poly.entity_id
_entity_poly.type
_entity_poly.pdbx_seq_one_letter_code
_entity_poly.pdbx_strand_id
1 'polypeptide(L)'
;MASGRASRKNVDLGVGCVVLFLIPFAAIGAFMAVIAVQRAAARNWSDALFLALVAITFGGVGLGGIAAVLAGRRRLKEQAALEASQPDSPWLWRPDWASGRILDASRVTMFAAWIFAALWNLISFPAGFLGVRAAIEENKPAALLALLFPLVGLGLLVWAVRSTLRYRRYGASRLELSSVPCVIGRTMVGMVRAPARMQPDDGFQVTLSCVRLVTTGGGEDRPTSERILWQEEQRVVGEPSRTATAMETHISVAFRLPADAEPCDDSDPDSRVVWRLHLTGSMPGVDYQSHFEVPVFRTPASDQPLSADEKRITQAAHTDADYQQPLDSRIVVTSNTRGTEILFPAARNPGAATSLTLFLLLWLGCIALQMYFHAPLLFPIVTGLFGVLILTGVLDLWLEVSRVSVDAGTLTWAMGLIFPAGEHTVGASEIAGVTASIGMQAGTTPYYDVEIVRQNGKKIKVGRSVRNKQEAEWLARKIREAISA
;
A
#
# COMPACT_ATOMS: atom_id res chain seq x y z
N MET A 1 9.21 34.96 -8.32
CA MET A 1 10.14 34.80 -9.47
C MET A 1 11.34 33.88 -9.20
N ALA A 2 11.90 33.84 -7.98
CA ALA A 2 13.04 32.97 -7.66
C ALA A 2 12.71 31.45 -7.60
N SER A 3 11.53 31.07 -7.10
CA SER A 3 11.11 29.66 -6.98
C SER A 3 10.91 28.97 -8.34
N GLY A 4 10.26 29.64 -9.31
CA GLY A 4 10.04 29.09 -10.64
C GLY A 4 11.32 28.85 -11.45
N ARG A 5 12.41 29.57 -11.15
CA ARG A 5 13.72 29.37 -11.78
C ARG A 5 14.48 28.18 -11.18
N ALA A 6 14.25 27.88 -9.90
CA ALA A 6 14.82 26.72 -9.21
C ALA A 6 14.12 25.41 -9.63
N SER A 7 12.78 25.40 -9.67
CA SER A 7 11.99 24.24 -10.14
C SER A 7 12.37 23.84 -11.58
N ARG A 8 12.47 24.82 -12.49
CA ARG A 8 12.86 24.56 -13.89
C ARG A 8 14.27 23.97 -14.04
N LYS A 9 15.23 24.43 -13.23
CA LYS A 9 16.60 23.88 -13.20
C LYS A 9 16.62 22.44 -12.69
N ASN A 10 15.81 22.12 -11.68
CA ASN A 10 15.73 20.77 -11.12
C ASN A 10 15.10 19.77 -12.11
N VAL A 11 14.08 20.19 -12.86
CA VAL A 11 13.46 19.36 -13.92
C VAL A 11 14.45 19.10 -15.05
N ASP A 12 15.12 20.14 -15.57
CA ASP A 12 16.08 19.97 -16.66
C ASP A 12 17.30 19.13 -16.22
N LEU A 13 17.75 19.27 -14.96
CA LEU A 13 18.83 18.47 -14.36
C LEU A 13 18.42 17.00 -14.18
N GLY A 14 17.25 16.73 -13.58
CA GLY A 14 16.76 15.36 -13.36
C GLY A 14 16.52 14.61 -14.66
N VAL A 15 15.97 15.29 -15.66
CA VAL A 15 15.83 14.73 -17.00
C VAL A 15 17.19 14.47 -17.66
N GLY A 16 18.19 15.33 -17.43
CA GLY A 16 19.58 15.10 -17.86
C GLY A 16 20.17 13.82 -17.26
N CYS A 17 19.99 13.60 -15.95
CA CYS A 17 20.48 12.40 -15.25
C CYS A 17 19.86 11.11 -15.78
N VAL A 18 18.53 11.07 -15.98
CA VAL A 18 17.85 9.88 -16.52
C VAL A 18 18.32 9.58 -17.95
N VAL A 19 18.50 10.60 -18.80
CA VAL A 19 19.04 10.40 -20.15
C VAL A 19 20.47 9.86 -20.10
N LEU A 20 21.34 10.41 -19.24
CA LEU A 20 22.71 9.92 -19.06
C LEU A 20 22.74 8.46 -18.60
N PHE A 21 21.86 8.06 -17.68
CA PHE A 21 21.73 6.68 -17.21
C PHE A 21 21.29 5.72 -18.33
N LEU A 22 20.45 6.17 -19.27
CA LEU A 22 19.95 5.35 -20.37
C LEU A 22 20.93 5.22 -21.56
N ILE A 23 21.92 6.13 -21.69
CA ILE A 23 22.90 6.10 -22.78
C ILE A 23 23.72 4.81 -22.81
N PRO A 24 24.28 4.29 -21.70
CA PRO A 24 24.98 3.00 -21.70
C PRO A 24 24.13 1.85 -22.24
N PHE A 25 22.84 1.78 -21.89
CA PHE A 25 21.93 0.76 -22.42
C PHE A 25 21.73 0.91 -23.93
N ALA A 26 21.54 2.13 -24.42
CA ALA A 26 21.45 2.39 -25.85
C ALA A 26 22.74 2.04 -26.60
N ALA A 27 23.90 2.36 -26.02
CA ALA A 27 25.22 2.08 -26.59
C ALA A 27 25.52 0.59 -26.64
N ILE A 28 25.27 -0.15 -25.54
CA ILE A 28 25.38 -1.61 -25.48
C ILE A 28 24.43 -2.24 -26.50
N GLY A 29 23.19 -1.76 -26.59
CA GLY A 29 22.21 -2.22 -27.57
C GLY A 29 22.72 -2.06 -29.01
N ALA A 30 23.20 -0.87 -29.36
CA ALA A 30 23.76 -0.60 -30.68
C ALA A 30 25.02 -1.44 -30.99
N PHE A 31 25.92 -1.58 -30.02
CA PHE A 31 27.13 -2.39 -30.16
C PHE A 31 26.80 -3.86 -30.39
N MET A 32 25.89 -4.42 -29.58
CA MET A 32 25.43 -5.81 -29.74
C MET A 32 24.70 -6.03 -31.06
N ALA A 33 23.96 -5.03 -31.57
CA ALA A 33 23.34 -5.12 -32.89
C ALA A 33 24.39 -5.27 -34.00
N VAL A 34 25.48 -4.50 -33.93
CA VAL A 34 26.58 -4.59 -34.90
C VAL A 34 27.25 -5.98 -34.84
N ILE A 35 27.54 -6.50 -33.64
CA ILE A 35 28.14 -7.83 -33.51
C ILE A 35 27.16 -8.92 -33.99
N ALA A 36 25.86 -8.79 -33.72
CA ALA A 36 24.85 -9.71 -34.21
C ALA A 36 24.86 -9.80 -35.74
N VAL A 37 24.92 -8.65 -36.43
CA VAL A 37 25.03 -8.60 -37.91
C VAL A 37 26.33 -9.25 -38.39
N GLN A 38 27.45 -9.00 -37.73
CA GLN A 38 28.74 -9.62 -38.08
C GLN A 38 28.71 -11.15 -37.90
N ARG A 39 28.11 -11.65 -36.81
CA ARG A 39 27.97 -13.09 -36.55
C ARG A 39 27.01 -13.75 -37.54
N ALA A 40 25.94 -13.07 -37.93
CA ALA A 40 25.03 -13.53 -38.97
C ALA A 40 25.75 -13.63 -40.33
N ALA A 41 26.57 -12.64 -40.68
CA ALA A 41 27.38 -12.65 -41.89
C ALA A 41 28.41 -13.81 -41.90
N ALA A 42 28.95 -14.16 -40.74
CA ALA A 42 29.81 -15.33 -40.56
C ALA A 42 29.06 -16.68 -40.51
N ARG A 43 27.75 -16.71 -40.79
CA ARG A 43 26.85 -17.87 -40.71
C ARG A 43 26.74 -18.51 -39.33
N ASN A 44 27.15 -17.82 -38.27
CA ASN A 44 26.96 -18.24 -36.90
C ASN A 44 25.63 -17.69 -36.37
N TRP A 45 24.54 -18.35 -36.79
CA TRP A 45 23.17 -17.90 -36.53
C TRP A 45 22.75 -18.00 -35.06
N SER A 46 23.30 -18.95 -34.30
CA SER A 46 23.00 -19.08 -32.86
C SER A 46 23.48 -17.87 -32.08
N ASP A 47 24.74 -17.47 -32.31
CA ASP A 47 25.34 -16.31 -31.63
C ASP A 47 24.69 -15.01 -32.13
N ALA A 48 24.42 -14.92 -33.43
CA ALA A 48 23.76 -13.77 -34.01
C ALA A 48 22.37 -13.52 -33.42
N LEU A 49 21.56 -14.58 -33.27
CA LEU A 49 20.21 -14.47 -32.74
C LEU A 49 20.21 -14.10 -31.25
N PHE A 50 21.13 -14.69 -30.48
CA PHE A 50 21.32 -14.32 -29.07
C PHE A 50 21.71 -12.84 -28.93
N LEU A 51 22.70 -12.39 -29.69
CA LEU A 51 23.17 -10.99 -29.63
C LEU A 51 22.13 -10.01 -30.14
N ALA A 52 21.34 -10.38 -31.16
CA ALA A 52 20.22 -9.57 -31.64
C ALA A 52 19.15 -9.38 -30.55
N LEU A 53 18.86 -10.42 -29.77
CA LEU A 53 17.92 -10.36 -28.66
C LEU A 53 18.42 -9.42 -27.54
N VAL A 54 19.70 -9.51 -27.19
CA VAL A 54 20.34 -8.56 -26.26
C VAL A 54 20.27 -7.13 -26.80
N ALA A 55 20.58 -6.95 -28.09
CA ALA A 55 20.55 -5.65 -28.75
C ALA A 55 19.17 -4.99 -28.71
N ILE A 56 18.11 -5.75 -29.00
CA ILE A 56 16.71 -5.28 -28.94
C ILE A 56 16.32 -4.90 -27.52
N THR A 57 16.73 -5.70 -26.52
CA THR A 57 16.39 -5.44 -25.12
C THR A 57 17.06 -4.17 -24.60
N PHE A 58 18.38 -4.10 -24.68
CA PHE A 58 19.16 -2.97 -24.17
C PHE A 58 18.95 -1.71 -25.03
N GLY A 59 18.90 -1.87 -26.35
CA GLY A 59 18.62 -0.78 -27.28
C GLY A 59 17.20 -0.23 -27.13
N GLY A 60 16.21 -1.11 -26.93
CA GLY A 60 14.82 -0.72 -26.71
C GLY A 60 14.61 0.03 -25.39
N VAL A 61 15.20 -0.45 -24.29
CA VAL A 61 15.15 0.24 -23.00
C VAL A 61 15.88 1.59 -23.08
N GLY A 62 17.08 1.63 -23.65
CA GLY A 62 17.88 2.85 -23.78
C GLY A 62 17.22 3.90 -24.67
N LEU A 63 17.02 3.58 -25.95
CA LEU A 63 16.45 4.53 -26.93
C LEU A 63 14.98 4.85 -26.64
N GLY A 64 14.19 3.85 -26.27
CA GLY A 64 12.78 4.03 -25.92
C GLY A 64 12.60 4.88 -24.66
N GLY A 65 13.41 4.63 -23.63
CA GLY A 65 13.43 5.45 -22.42
C GLY A 65 13.83 6.90 -22.71
N ILE A 66 14.87 7.13 -23.52
CA ILE A 66 15.30 8.48 -23.91
C ILE A 66 14.17 9.19 -24.67
N ALA A 67 13.55 8.53 -25.65
CA ALA A 67 12.43 9.10 -26.39
C ALA A 67 11.23 9.46 -25.49
N ALA A 68 10.89 8.58 -24.55
CA ALA A 68 9.80 8.81 -23.59
C ALA A 68 10.08 10.01 -22.68
N VAL A 69 11.31 10.12 -22.16
CA VAL A 69 11.74 11.23 -21.32
C VAL A 69 11.71 12.56 -22.09
N LEU A 70 12.22 12.58 -23.33
CA LEU A 70 12.21 13.77 -24.18
C LEU A 70 10.78 14.21 -24.52
N ALA A 71 9.89 13.26 -24.83
CA ALA A 71 8.46 13.54 -25.05
C ALA A 71 7.76 14.04 -23.78
N GLY A 72 8.16 13.55 -22.60
CA GLY A 72 7.64 13.95 -21.30
C GLY A 72 8.08 15.33 -20.81
N ARG A 73 9.21 15.87 -21.31
CA ARG A 73 9.74 17.19 -20.89
C ARG A 73 8.72 18.32 -21.01
N ARG A 74 7.90 18.32 -22.06
CA ARG A 74 6.89 19.36 -22.25
C ARG A 74 5.85 19.34 -21.12
N ARG A 75 5.37 18.16 -20.75
CA ARG A 75 4.40 17.99 -19.65
C ARG A 75 4.98 18.41 -18.30
N LEU A 76 6.24 18.03 -18.03
CA LEU A 76 6.93 18.46 -16.81
C LEU A 76 7.08 20.00 -16.74
N LYS A 77 7.37 20.65 -17.88
CA LYS A 77 7.44 22.12 -17.95
C LYS A 77 6.09 22.79 -17.77
N GLU A 78 5.03 22.22 -18.35
CA GLU A 78 3.65 22.71 -18.18
C GLU A 78 3.21 22.58 -16.71
N GLN A 79 3.53 21.46 -16.07
CA GLN A 79 3.25 21.24 -14.64
C GLN A 79 4.01 22.22 -13.74
N ALA A 80 5.32 22.39 -13.96
CA ALA A 80 6.12 23.37 -13.21
C ALA A 80 5.64 24.83 -13.43
N ALA A 81 5.07 25.13 -14.61
CA ALA A 81 4.46 26.43 -14.87
C ALA A 81 3.14 26.61 -14.11
N LEU A 82 2.31 25.57 -14.01
CA LEU A 82 1.08 25.57 -13.22
C LEU A 82 1.40 25.75 -11.72
N GLU A 83 2.37 25.01 -11.20
CA GLU A 83 2.90 25.16 -9.83
C GLU A 83 3.32 26.60 -9.53
N ALA A 84 4.04 27.24 -10.45
CA ALA A 84 4.48 28.62 -10.28
C ALA A 84 3.33 29.65 -10.37
N SER A 85 2.25 29.32 -11.08
CA SER A 85 1.10 30.22 -11.28
C SER A 85 0.05 30.15 -10.16
N GLN A 86 -0.06 29.00 -9.48
CA GLN A 86 -1.09 28.74 -8.47
C GLN A 86 -0.51 28.04 -7.23
N PRO A 87 0.40 28.68 -6.48
CA PRO A 87 1.07 28.06 -5.33
C PRO A 87 0.09 27.67 -4.21
N ASP A 88 -0.95 28.47 -3.98
CA ASP A 88 -1.91 28.30 -2.88
C ASP A 88 -3.02 27.27 -3.19
N SER A 89 -3.01 26.68 -4.38
CA SER A 89 -4.03 25.71 -4.82
C SER A 89 -3.39 24.51 -5.52
N PRO A 90 -2.58 23.70 -4.79
CA PRO A 90 -1.86 22.56 -5.35
C PRO A 90 -2.76 21.49 -5.99
N TRP A 91 -4.02 21.39 -5.56
CA TRP A 91 -4.99 20.48 -6.17
C TRP A 91 -5.34 20.83 -7.64
N LEU A 92 -5.04 22.04 -8.11
CA LEU A 92 -5.30 22.47 -9.49
C LEU A 92 -4.16 22.13 -10.47
N TRP A 93 -2.98 21.77 -9.97
CA TRP A 93 -1.82 21.44 -10.82
C TRP A 93 -2.04 20.16 -11.63
N ARG A 94 -2.91 19.29 -11.11
CA ARG A 94 -3.31 18.02 -11.69
C ARG A 94 -4.64 18.17 -12.43
N PRO A 95 -4.70 17.95 -13.76
CA PRO A 95 -5.93 18.13 -14.53
C PRO A 95 -7.09 17.22 -14.10
N ASP A 96 -6.79 16.00 -13.68
CA ASP A 96 -7.76 15.04 -13.16
C ASP A 96 -8.39 15.55 -11.85
N TRP A 97 -7.57 16.04 -10.92
CA TRP A 97 -8.03 16.68 -9.70
C TRP A 97 -8.83 17.96 -9.97
N ALA A 98 -8.31 18.87 -10.80
CA ALA A 98 -8.98 20.13 -11.14
C ALA A 98 -10.39 19.92 -11.74
N SER A 99 -10.58 18.84 -12.50
CA SER A 99 -11.88 18.48 -13.09
C SER A 99 -12.83 17.77 -12.12
N GLY A 100 -12.35 17.33 -10.95
CA GLY A 100 -13.08 16.48 -10.02
C GLY A 100 -13.37 15.08 -10.55
N ARG A 101 -12.77 14.69 -11.69
CA ARG A 101 -12.97 13.38 -12.35
C ARG A 101 -11.64 12.65 -12.45
N ILE A 102 -11.46 11.69 -11.56
CA ILE A 102 -10.20 10.95 -11.40
C ILE A 102 -10.37 9.57 -12.02
N LEU A 103 -9.52 9.23 -12.99
CA LEU A 103 -9.51 7.91 -13.61
C LEU A 103 -8.65 6.95 -12.78
N ASP A 104 -9.07 5.69 -12.72
CA ASP A 104 -8.26 4.66 -12.09
C ASP A 104 -6.99 4.35 -12.92
N ALA A 105 -5.97 3.78 -12.26
CA ALA A 105 -4.74 3.41 -12.94
C ALA A 105 -4.82 2.05 -13.67
N SER A 106 -5.99 1.40 -13.74
CA SER A 106 -6.12 0.01 -14.20
C SER A 106 -5.54 -0.23 -15.58
N ARG A 107 -5.74 0.71 -16.51
CA ARG A 107 -5.17 0.66 -17.87
C ARG A 107 -3.63 0.78 -17.85
N VAL A 108 -3.11 1.71 -17.05
CA VAL A 108 -1.67 1.94 -16.91
C VAL A 108 -1.00 0.71 -16.30
N THR A 109 -1.58 0.18 -15.22
CA THR A 109 -1.11 -1.05 -14.57
C THR A 109 -1.07 -2.23 -15.53
N MET A 110 -2.09 -2.42 -16.36
CA MET A 110 -2.11 -3.49 -17.37
C MET A 110 -0.95 -3.35 -18.37
N PHE A 111 -0.73 -2.16 -18.94
CA PHE A 111 0.36 -1.95 -19.90
C PHE A 111 1.73 -2.08 -19.23
N ALA A 112 1.90 -1.49 -18.05
CA ALA A 112 3.13 -1.60 -17.27
C ALA A 112 3.45 -3.06 -16.95
N ALA A 113 2.43 -3.87 -16.62
CA ALA A 113 2.60 -5.28 -16.34
C ALA A 113 3.12 -6.08 -17.52
N TRP A 114 2.58 -5.85 -18.72
CA TRP A 114 3.07 -6.51 -19.93
C TRP A 114 4.47 -6.08 -20.32
N ILE A 115 4.78 -4.79 -20.24
CA ILE A 115 6.12 -4.28 -20.55
C ILE A 115 7.15 -4.90 -19.60
N PHE A 116 6.87 -4.88 -18.30
CA PHE A 116 7.77 -5.43 -17.29
C PHE A 116 7.93 -6.94 -17.41
N ALA A 117 6.83 -7.68 -17.60
CA ALA A 117 6.87 -9.12 -17.82
C ALA A 117 7.66 -9.48 -19.10
N ALA A 118 7.46 -8.76 -20.20
CA ALA A 118 8.17 -8.99 -21.45
C ALA A 118 9.67 -8.76 -21.28
N LEU A 119 10.09 -7.60 -20.75
CA LEU A 119 11.50 -7.28 -20.54
C LEU A 119 12.18 -8.26 -19.59
N TRP A 120 11.52 -8.61 -18.48
CA TRP A 120 12.07 -9.56 -17.51
C TRP A 120 12.27 -10.94 -18.13
N ASN A 121 11.27 -11.47 -18.85
CA ASN A 121 11.36 -12.80 -19.47
C ASN A 121 12.37 -12.82 -20.62
N LEU A 122 12.50 -11.73 -21.37
CA LEU A 122 13.48 -11.61 -22.46
C LEU A 122 14.92 -11.80 -21.98
N ILE A 123 15.23 -11.34 -20.76
CA ILE A 123 16.55 -11.51 -20.13
C ILE A 123 16.63 -12.86 -19.39
N SER A 124 15.57 -13.22 -18.68
CA SER A 124 15.55 -14.36 -17.75
C SER A 124 15.62 -15.71 -18.47
N PHE A 125 14.94 -15.89 -19.60
CA PHE A 125 14.94 -17.18 -20.31
C PHE A 125 16.32 -17.58 -20.84
N PRO A 126 17.08 -16.71 -21.54
CA PRO A 126 18.45 -17.02 -21.92
C PRO A 126 19.36 -17.30 -20.72
N ALA A 127 19.24 -16.53 -19.64
CA ALA A 127 20.03 -16.75 -18.43
C ALA A 127 19.73 -18.12 -17.79
N GLY A 128 18.45 -18.50 -17.70
CA GLY A 128 18.04 -19.81 -17.21
C GLY A 128 18.54 -20.96 -18.09
N PHE A 129 18.45 -20.80 -19.41
CA PHE A 129 18.98 -21.78 -20.38
C PHE A 129 20.50 -21.99 -20.23
N LEU A 130 21.26 -20.90 -20.15
CA LEU A 130 22.71 -20.95 -19.93
C LEU A 130 23.05 -21.56 -18.55
N GLY A 131 22.25 -21.27 -17.52
CA GLY A 131 22.42 -21.87 -16.19
C GLY A 131 22.23 -23.39 -16.18
N VAL A 132 21.19 -23.89 -16.86
CA VAL A 132 20.96 -25.34 -17.03
C VAL A 132 22.12 -25.98 -17.80
N ARG A 133 22.56 -25.34 -18.89
CA ARG A 133 23.67 -25.82 -19.69
C ARG A 133 24.96 -25.93 -18.86
N ALA A 134 25.31 -24.88 -18.10
CA ALA A 134 26.48 -24.90 -17.22
C ALA A 134 26.36 -25.94 -16.10
N ALA A 135 25.16 -26.19 -15.58
CA ALA A 135 24.95 -27.22 -14.56
C ALA A 135 25.24 -28.63 -15.10
N ILE A 136 24.85 -28.90 -16.35
CA ILE A 136 25.02 -30.22 -17.00
C ILE A 136 26.41 -30.38 -17.60
N GLU A 137 26.85 -29.43 -18.43
CA GLU A 137 28.11 -29.51 -19.20
C GLU A 137 29.34 -29.21 -18.34
N GLU A 138 29.23 -28.28 -17.39
CA GLU A 138 30.37 -27.84 -16.56
C GLU A 138 30.33 -28.44 -15.14
N ASN A 139 29.36 -29.30 -14.84
CA ASN A 139 29.12 -29.93 -13.53
C ASN A 139 29.03 -28.90 -12.37
N LYS A 140 28.40 -27.75 -12.64
CA LYS A 140 28.20 -26.65 -11.69
C LYS A 140 26.74 -26.60 -11.21
N PRO A 141 26.33 -27.41 -10.22
CA PRO A 141 24.92 -27.49 -9.81
C PRO A 141 24.36 -26.15 -9.30
N ALA A 142 25.22 -25.27 -8.76
CA ALA A 142 24.84 -23.92 -8.33
C ALA A 142 24.29 -23.06 -9.49
N ALA A 143 24.64 -23.34 -10.74
CA ALA A 143 24.12 -22.62 -11.91
C ALA A 143 22.60 -22.81 -12.12
N LEU A 144 22.00 -23.85 -11.52
CA LEU A 144 20.55 -24.05 -11.52
C LEU A 144 19.79 -22.94 -10.78
N LEU A 145 20.45 -22.17 -9.90
CA LEU A 145 19.85 -20.99 -9.27
C LEU A 145 19.40 -19.94 -10.31
N ALA A 146 19.98 -19.94 -11.52
CA ALA A 146 19.52 -19.08 -12.61
C ALA A 146 18.07 -19.35 -13.04
N LEU A 147 17.52 -20.55 -12.76
CA LEU A 147 16.12 -20.90 -13.04
C LEU A 147 15.11 -20.12 -12.18
N LEU A 148 15.55 -19.51 -11.07
CA LEU A 148 14.70 -18.63 -10.28
C LEU A 148 14.22 -17.42 -11.09
N PHE A 149 15.05 -16.91 -12.01
CA PHE A 149 14.72 -15.75 -12.84
C PHE A 149 13.53 -16.02 -13.80
N PRO A 150 13.53 -17.10 -14.61
CA PRO A 150 12.35 -17.52 -15.38
C PRO A 150 11.11 -17.77 -14.52
N LEU A 151 11.27 -18.33 -13.30
CA LEU A 151 10.16 -18.59 -12.40
C LEU A 151 9.50 -17.28 -11.93
N VAL A 152 10.29 -16.26 -11.61
CA VAL A 152 9.79 -14.89 -11.37
C VAL A 152 9.10 -14.35 -12.63
N GLY A 153 9.68 -14.58 -13.81
CA GLY A 153 9.11 -14.18 -15.09
C GLY A 153 7.72 -14.79 -15.35
N LEU A 154 7.50 -16.04 -14.96
CA LEU A 154 6.19 -16.69 -15.03
C LEU A 154 5.18 -16.02 -14.09
N GLY A 155 5.59 -15.68 -12.86
CA GLY A 155 4.77 -14.92 -11.93
C GLY A 155 4.34 -13.56 -12.48
N LEU A 156 5.26 -12.84 -13.13
CA LEU A 156 4.97 -11.56 -13.80
C LEU A 156 4.00 -11.73 -14.98
N LEU A 157 4.10 -12.82 -15.75
CA LEU A 157 3.14 -13.14 -16.81
C LEU A 157 1.75 -13.41 -16.24
N VAL A 158 1.64 -14.19 -15.15
CA VAL A 158 0.36 -14.42 -14.47
C VAL A 158 -0.24 -13.08 -14.00
N TRP A 159 0.56 -12.19 -13.44
CA TRP A 159 0.12 -10.85 -13.04
C TRP A 159 -0.34 -10.00 -14.23
N ALA A 160 0.39 -10.00 -15.35
CA ALA A 160 0.01 -9.27 -16.57
C ALA A 160 -1.30 -9.81 -17.17
N VAL A 161 -1.47 -11.13 -17.22
CA VAL A 161 -2.72 -11.78 -17.67
C VAL A 161 -3.87 -11.43 -16.73
N ARG A 162 -3.71 -11.55 -15.41
CA ARG A 162 -4.77 -11.21 -14.43
C ARG A 162 -5.15 -9.73 -14.52
N SER A 163 -4.19 -8.83 -14.68
CA SER A 163 -4.42 -7.39 -14.88
C SER A 163 -5.19 -7.11 -16.17
N THR A 164 -4.88 -7.85 -17.24
CA THR A 164 -5.60 -7.75 -18.53
C THR A 164 -7.03 -8.26 -18.44
N LEU A 165 -7.23 -9.41 -17.80
CA LEU A 165 -8.57 -9.97 -17.58
C LEU A 165 -9.43 -9.00 -16.74
N ARG A 166 -8.85 -8.40 -15.70
CA ARG A 166 -9.52 -7.37 -14.90
C ARG A 166 -9.93 -6.17 -15.76
N TYR A 167 -8.99 -5.60 -16.52
CA TYR A 167 -9.28 -4.43 -17.36
C TYR A 167 -10.32 -4.74 -18.44
N ARG A 168 -10.24 -5.91 -19.08
CA ARG A 168 -11.23 -6.34 -20.08
C ARG A 168 -12.62 -6.55 -19.49
N ARG A 169 -12.70 -7.03 -18.24
CA ARG A 169 -13.98 -7.31 -17.58
C ARG A 169 -14.64 -6.05 -17.02
N TYR A 170 -13.85 -5.17 -16.39
CA TYR A 170 -14.37 -4.03 -15.62
C TYR A 170 -14.11 -2.67 -16.23
N GLY A 171 -13.23 -2.58 -17.24
CA GLY A 171 -12.79 -1.30 -17.81
C GLY A 171 -11.96 -0.47 -16.83
N ALA A 172 -11.96 0.84 -17.05
CA ALA A 172 -11.38 1.84 -16.15
C ALA A 172 -12.50 2.57 -15.41
N SER A 173 -12.49 2.48 -14.08
CA SER A 173 -13.45 3.20 -13.25
C SER A 173 -13.07 4.67 -13.11
N ARG A 174 -14.07 5.52 -12.89
CA ARG A 174 -13.88 6.97 -12.64
C ARG A 174 -14.48 7.36 -11.30
N LEU A 175 -13.74 8.14 -10.51
CA LEU A 175 -14.22 8.79 -9.30
C LEU A 175 -14.64 10.21 -9.63
N GLU A 176 -15.90 10.54 -9.36
CA GLU A 176 -16.45 11.88 -9.48
C GLU A 176 -16.64 12.48 -8.09
N LEU A 177 -15.87 13.51 -7.76
CA LEU A 177 -15.93 14.20 -6.46
C LEU A 177 -17.02 15.27 -6.46
N SER A 178 -17.74 15.40 -5.35
CA SER A 178 -18.74 16.48 -5.19
C SER A 178 -18.10 17.85 -4.96
N SER A 179 -16.90 17.89 -4.38
CA SER A 179 -16.13 19.11 -4.14
C SER A 179 -14.63 18.87 -4.35
N VAL A 180 -13.93 19.87 -4.91
CA VAL A 180 -12.47 19.87 -5.06
C VAL A 180 -11.90 21.15 -4.44
N PRO A 181 -10.95 21.06 -3.50
CA PRO A 181 -10.42 19.83 -2.91
C PRO A 181 -11.43 19.19 -1.93
N CYS A 182 -11.12 17.98 -1.48
CA CYS A 182 -11.76 17.38 -0.32
C CYS A 182 -11.20 18.05 0.93
N VAL A 183 -12.06 18.75 1.67
CA VAL A 183 -11.62 19.63 2.77
C VAL A 183 -11.46 18.86 4.08
N ILE A 184 -10.29 18.96 4.69
CA ILE A 184 -10.00 18.36 6.00
C ILE A 184 -10.99 18.87 7.06
N GLY A 185 -11.47 17.97 7.92
CA GLY A 185 -12.51 18.26 8.92
C GLY A 185 -13.95 18.15 8.39
N ARG A 186 -14.15 17.96 7.08
CA ARG A 186 -15.46 17.80 6.45
C ARG A 186 -15.66 16.39 5.91
N THR A 187 -16.87 16.09 5.44
CA THR A 187 -17.16 14.81 4.78
C THR A 187 -16.79 14.89 3.30
N MET A 188 -15.86 14.05 2.88
CA MET A 188 -15.59 13.79 1.47
C MET A 188 -16.75 12.98 0.89
N VAL A 189 -17.40 13.51 -0.14
CA VAL A 189 -18.45 12.81 -0.90
C VAL A 189 -18.00 12.63 -2.34
N GLY A 190 -18.17 11.41 -2.85
CA GLY A 190 -17.88 11.10 -4.24
C GLY A 190 -18.68 9.91 -4.74
N MET A 191 -18.65 9.71 -6.05
CA MET A 191 -19.29 8.58 -6.71
C MET A 191 -18.28 7.90 -7.62
N VAL A 192 -18.04 6.61 -7.39
CA VAL A 192 -17.26 5.79 -8.30
C VAL A 192 -18.20 5.20 -9.34
N ARG A 193 -17.95 5.52 -10.61
CA ARG A 193 -18.67 4.96 -11.75
C ARG A 193 -17.80 3.91 -12.44
N ALA A 194 -18.18 2.65 -12.26
CA ALA A 194 -17.51 1.52 -12.87
C ALA A 194 -18.26 1.07 -14.13
N PRO A 195 -17.63 0.98 -15.30
CA PRO A 195 -18.32 0.77 -16.59
C PRO A 195 -18.80 -0.67 -16.81
N ALA A 196 -18.91 -1.47 -15.75
CA ALA A 196 -19.43 -2.82 -15.77
C ALA A 196 -20.54 -2.99 -14.73
N ARG A 197 -21.54 -3.82 -15.03
CA ARG A 197 -22.56 -4.23 -14.06
C ARG A 197 -21.95 -5.22 -13.07
N MET A 198 -21.94 -4.85 -11.80
CA MET A 198 -21.35 -5.63 -10.72
C MET A 198 -22.26 -5.57 -9.49
N GLN A 199 -22.42 -6.72 -8.86
CA GLN A 199 -23.19 -6.83 -7.63
C GLN A 199 -22.54 -7.91 -6.76
N PRO A 200 -21.43 -7.58 -6.07
CA PRO A 200 -20.82 -8.49 -5.11
C PRO A 200 -21.81 -8.80 -3.98
N ASP A 201 -21.84 -10.05 -3.52
CA ASP A 201 -22.80 -10.49 -2.49
C ASP A 201 -22.65 -9.70 -1.17
N ASP A 202 -21.41 -9.39 -0.78
CA ASP A 202 -21.07 -8.63 0.43
C ASP A 202 -20.96 -7.11 0.19
N GLY A 203 -21.31 -6.63 -1.01
CA GLY A 203 -21.06 -5.26 -1.44
C GLY A 203 -19.59 -4.96 -1.76
N PHE A 204 -19.28 -3.68 -1.95
CA PHE A 204 -17.92 -3.21 -2.21
C PHE A 204 -17.25 -2.78 -0.90
N GLN A 205 -16.05 -3.26 -0.65
CA GLN A 205 -15.21 -2.72 0.43
C GLN A 205 -14.47 -1.51 -0.11
N VAL A 206 -14.70 -0.35 0.51
CA VAL A 206 -14.11 0.92 0.15
C VAL A 206 -13.21 1.37 1.30
N THR A 207 -11.94 1.61 1.01
CA THR A 207 -10.93 2.01 1.98
C THR A 207 -10.35 3.37 1.59
N LEU A 208 -10.41 4.36 2.47
CA LEU A 208 -9.70 5.63 2.31
C LEU A 208 -8.50 5.64 3.24
N SER A 209 -7.30 5.85 2.71
CA SER A 209 -6.05 5.86 3.49
C SER A 209 -5.26 7.15 3.27
N CYS A 210 -4.79 7.76 4.35
CA CYS A 210 -3.73 8.76 4.36
C CYS A 210 -2.40 8.06 4.57
N VAL A 211 -1.49 8.16 3.59
CA VAL A 211 -0.24 7.43 3.55
C VAL A 211 0.92 8.41 3.42
N ARG A 212 1.91 8.29 4.29
CA ARG A 212 3.18 8.97 4.17
C ARG A 212 4.16 8.10 3.40
N LEU A 213 4.65 8.60 2.29
CA LEU A 213 5.72 8.01 1.49
C LEU A 213 7.03 8.62 1.97
N VAL A 214 7.93 7.82 2.54
CA VAL A 214 9.25 8.25 2.98
C VAL A 214 10.30 7.58 2.14
N THR A 215 11.09 8.37 1.43
CA THR A 215 12.23 7.91 0.64
C THR A 215 13.48 8.11 1.48
N THR A 216 14.07 7.03 2.00
CA THR A 216 15.23 7.11 2.90
C THR A 216 16.53 6.70 2.19
N GLY A 217 17.57 7.53 2.28
CA GLY A 217 18.95 7.19 1.89
C GLY A 217 19.61 8.17 0.90
N GLY A 218 20.94 8.23 0.91
CA GLY A 218 21.75 8.94 -0.09
C GLY A 218 22.39 7.93 -1.06
N GLY A 219 21.99 7.97 -2.34
CA GLY A 219 22.50 7.05 -3.36
C GLY A 219 21.50 6.77 -4.49
N GLU A 220 21.89 5.86 -5.38
CA GLU A 220 21.20 5.47 -6.63
C GLU A 220 19.98 4.56 -6.39
N ASP A 221 19.96 3.81 -5.28
CA ASP A 221 18.83 2.99 -4.83
C ASP A 221 18.16 3.61 -3.61
N ARG A 222 17.08 4.35 -3.84
CA ARG A 222 16.29 4.97 -2.75
C ARG A 222 15.04 4.13 -2.46
N PRO A 223 15.02 3.33 -1.39
CA PRO A 223 13.80 2.63 -1.00
C PRO A 223 12.72 3.63 -0.55
N THR A 224 11.52 3.49 -1.12
CA THR A 224 10.33 4.21 -0.66
C THR A 224 9.57 3.33 0.33
N SER A 225 9.45 3.79 1.57
CA SER A 225 8.64 3.19 2.62
C SER A 225 7.28 3.87 2.68
N GLU A 226 6.21 3.09 2.82
CA GLU A 226 4.86 3.61 3.01
C GLU A 226 4.42 3.42 4.47
N ARG A 227 4.05 4.51 5.14
CA ARG A 227 3.48 4.50 6.49
C ARG A 227 2.05 5.04 6.47
N ILE A 228 1.10 4.22 6.89
CA ILE A 228 -0.30 4.64 7.01
C ILE A 228 -0.42 5.57 8.23
N LEU A 229 -0.88 6.79 8.01
CA LEU A 229 -1.15 7.78 9.07
C LEU A 229 -2.59 7.68 9.56
N TRP A 230 -3.51 7.37 8.66
CA TRP A 230 -4.93 7.20 8.94
C TRP A 230 -5.57 6.30 7.88
N GLN A 231 -6.55 5.49 8.27
CA GLN A 231 -7.33 4.68 7.33
C GLN A 231 -8.76 4.52 7.83
N GLU A 232 -9.72 4.50 6.92
CA GLU A 232 -11.11 4.17 7.21
C GLU A 232 -11.69 3.25 6.15
N GLU A 233 -12.54 2.31 6.58
CA GLU A 233 -13.13 1.30 5.74
C GLU A 233 -14.65 1.33 5.88
N GLN A 234 -15.35 1.23 4.74
CA GLN A 234 -16.80 1.11 4.69
C GLN A 234 -17.20 0.05 3.68
N ARG A 235 -18.33 -0.62 3.91
CA ARG A 235 -18.98 -1.47 2.91
C ARG A 235 -20.14 -0.71 2.28
N VAL A 236 -20.16 -0.66 0.95
CA VAL A 236 -21.17 0.08 0.18
C VAL A 236 -21.78 -0.84 -0.86
N VAL A 237 -23.11 -0.84 -0.95
CA VAL A 237 -23.82 -1.52 -2.04
C VAL A 237 -23.75 -0.67 -3.30
N GLY A 238 -23.31 -1.27 -4.40
CA GLY A 238 -23.32 -0.59 -5.70
C GLY A 238 -24.72 -0.60 -6.32
N GLU A 239 -25.11 0.53 -6.88
CA GLU A 239 -26.39 0.69 -7.57
C GLU A 239 -26.19 0.52 -9.09
N PRO A 240 -26.96 -0.34 -9.75
CA PRO A 240 -26.92 -0.44 -11.20
C PRO A 240 -27.48 0.83 -11.82
N SER A 241 -26.77 1.39 -12.80
CA SER A 241 -27.18 2.59 -13.52
C SER A 241 -27.11 2.37 -15.03
N ARG A 242 -28.16 2.78 -15.74
CA ARG A 242 -28.25 2.63 -17.19
C ARG A 242 -27.77 3.90 -17.88
N THR A 243 -26.70 3.81 -18.65
CA THR A 243 -26.29 4.87 -19.58
C THR A 243 -26.84 4.63 -20.97
N ALA A 244 -26.69 5.60 -21.87
CA ALA A 244 -27.08 5.48 -23.28
C ALA A 244 -26.41 4.30 -24.00
N THR A 245 -25.21 3.88 -23.56
CA THR A 245 -24.38 2.89 -24.24
C THR A 245 -24.24 1.57 -23.48
N ALA A 246 -24.35 1.56 -22.15
CA ALA A 246 -24.13 0.35 -21.33
C ALA A 246 -24.76 0.45 -19.94
N MET A 247 -24.84 -0.69 -19.24
CA MET A 247 -25.06 -0.71 -17.79
C MET A 247 -23.74 -0.49 -17.05
N GLU A 248 -23.70 0.48 -16.15
CA GLU A 248 -22.59 0.76 -15.25
C GLU A 248 -23.03 0.54 -13.79
N THR A 249 -22.07 0.48 -12.86
CA THR A 249 -22.34 0.40 -11.42
C THR A 249 -21.89 1.70 -10.78
N HIS A 250 -22.79 2.34 -10.02
CA HIS A 250 -22.53 3.55 -9.24
C HIS A 250 -22.31 3.18 -7.78
N ILE A 251 -21.17 3.58 -7.22
CA ILE A 251 -20.79 3.30 -5.83
C ILE A 251 -20.60 4.64 -5.13
N SER A 252 -21.56 5.01 -4.28
CA SER A 252 -21.56 6.29 -3.56
C SER A 252 -20.72 6.17 -2.29
N VAL A 253 -19.72 7.03 -2.14
CA VAL A 253 -18.78 7.00 -1.01
C VAL A 253 -18.86 8.29 -0.22
N ALA A 254 -18.93 8.17 1.11
CA ALA A 254 -18.87 9.30 2.02
C ALA A 254 -17.92 8.99 3.18
N PHE A 255 -16.85 9.77 3.36
CA PHE A 255 -15.88 9.59 4.44
C PHE A 255 -15.70 10.89 5.22
N ARG A 256 -15.75 10.82 6.55
CA ARG A 256 -15.43 11.98 7.38
C ARG A 256 -13.91 12.11 7.50
N LEU A 257 -13.38 13.24 7.06
CA LEU A 257 -11.96 13.52 7.19
C LEU A 257 -11.69 14.06 8.61
N PRO A 258 -10.77 13.46 9.38
CA PRO A 258 -10.43 13.97 10.71
C PRO A 258 -9.91 15.40 10.64
N ALA A 259 -10.20 16.21 11.67
CA ALA A 259 -9.77 17.61 11.72
C ALA A 259 -8.25 17.77 11.93
N ASP A 260 -7.60 16.74 12.47
CA ASP A 260 -6.16 16.63 12.74
C ASP A 260 -5.40 15.88 11.62
N ALA A 261 -6.10 15.47 10.55
CA ALA A 261 -5.47 14.75 9.46
C ALA A 261 -4.45 15.59 8.69
N GLU A 262 -3.40 14.95 8.18
CA GLU A 262 -2.39 15.61 7.35
C GLU A 262 -2.92 15.83 5.91
N PRO A 263 -2.72 17.02 5.31
CA PRO A 263 -3.07 17.28 3.93
C PRO A 263 -2.15 16.53 2.96
N CYS A 264 -2.59 16.40 1.71
CA CYS A 264 -1.69 16.04 0.62
C CYS A 264 -0.52 17.03 0.59
N ASP A 265 0.70 16.50 0.53
CA ASP A 265 1.92 17.28 0.51
C ASP A 265 2.95 16.60 -0.41
N ASP A 266 3.45 17.36 -1.37
CA ASP A 266 4.49 16.96 -2.32
C ASP A 266 5.66 17.97 -2.33
N SER A 267 5.74 18.82 -1.29
CA SER A 267 6.76 19.86 -1.19
C SER A 267 8.15 19.29 -0.89
N ASP A 268 8.23 18.22 -0.11
CA ASP A 268 9.44 17.45 0.15
C ASP A 268 9.46 16.18 -0.73
N PRO A 269 10.40 16.07 -1.69
CA PRO A 269 10.52 14.89 -2.54
C PRO A 269 10.77 13.59 -1.75
N ASP A 270 11.40 13.69 -0.59
CA ASP A 270 11.80 12.56 0.26
C ASP A 270 10.74 12.22 1.32
N SER A 271 9.77 13.11 1.59
CA SER A 271 8.63 12.83 2.46
C SER A 271 7.34 13.44 1.91
N ARG A 272 6.47 12.57 1.37
CA ARG A 272 5.21 12.99 0.74
C ARG A 272 4.02 12.43 1.49
N VAL A 273 2.91 13.14 1.50
CA VAL A 273 1.63 12.66 2.03
C VAL A 273 0.64 12.52 0.90
N VAL A 274 0.10 11.32 0.74
CA VAL A 274 -0.87 10.98 -0.32
C VAL A 274 -2.13 10.37 0.27
N TRP A 275 -3.27 10.72 -0.31
CA TRP A 275 -4.56 10.14 0.05
C TRP A 275 -5.04 9.20 -1.04
N ARG A 276 -5.33 7.95 -0.68
CA ARG A 276 -5.71 6.89 -1.62
C ARG A 276 -7.07 6.32 -1.26
N LEU A 277 -7.99 6.35 -2.21
CA LEU A 277 -9.26 5.64 -2.16
C LEU A 277 -9.11 4.32 -2.90
N HIS A 278 -9.24 3.20 -2.20
CA HIS A 278 -9.21 1.85 -2.75
C HIS A 278 -10.59 1.20 -2.69
N LEU A 279 -10.99 0.52 -3.75
CA LEU A 279 -12.23 -0.25 -3.78
C LEU A 279 -11.94 -1.68 -4.21
N THR A 280 -12.52 -2.63 -3.50
CA THR A 280 -12.51 -4.04 -3.86
C THR A 280 -13.93 -4.61 -3.90
N GLY A 281 -14.16 -5.57 -4.79
CA GLY A 281 -15.41 -6.32 -4.85
C GLY A 281 -15.12 -7.77 -5.22
N SER A 282 -15.53 -8.69 -4.35
CA SER A 282 -15.39 -10.13 -4.55
C SER A 282 -16.29 -10.58 -5.70
N MET A 283 -15.70 -11.09 -6.77
CA MET A 283 -16.43 -11.45 -7.98
C MET A 283 -15.98 -12.81 -8.48
N PRO A 284 -16.88 -13.67 -9.01
CA PRO A 284 -16.48 -14.97 -9.55
C PRO A 284 -15.37 -14.82 -10.62
N GLY A 285 -14.22 -15.46 -10.43
CA GLY A 285 -13.06 -15.36 -11.32
C GLY A 285 -12.04 -14.31 -10.88
N VAL A 286 -12.01 -13.15 -11.55
CA VAL A 286 -11.10 -12.05 -11.20
C VAL A 286 -11.87 -10.99 -10.42
N ASP A 287 -11.40 -10.66 -9.22
CA ASP A 287 -12.00 -9.63 -8.37
C ASP A 287 -11.90 -8.23 -8.97
N TYR A 288 -12.91 -7.42 -8.67
CA TYR A 288 -12.89 -6.00 -8.97
C TYR A 288 -11.93 -5.29 -8.02
N GLN A 289 -11.05 -4.46 -8.56
CA GLN A 289 -10.16 -3.59 -7.79
C GLN A 289 -9.96 -2.28 -8.54
N SER A 290 -10.11 -1.15 -7.85
CA SER A 290 -9.78 0.18 -8.38
C SER A 290 -9.12 1.02 -7.28
N HIS A 291 -8.28 1.96 -7.66
CA HIS A 291 -7.67 2.90 -6.73
C HIS A 291 -7.56 4.29 -7.36
N PHE A 292 -7.72 5.31 -6.52
CA PHE A 292 -7.73 6.72 -6.90
C PHE A 292 -6.91 7.51 -5.89
N GLU A 293 -6.12 8.48 -6.36
CA GLU A 293 -5.49 9.47 -5.48
C GLU A 293 -6.42 10.68 -5.34
N VAL A 294 -6.75 11.05 -4.12
CA VAL A 294 -7.77 12.06 -3.82
C VAL A 294 -7.12 13.37 -3.36
N PRO A 295 -7.55 14.55 -3.85
CA PRO A 295 -7.02 15.84 -3.43
C PRO A 295 -7.57 16.24 -2.05
N VAL A 296 -6.95 15.78 -0.96
CA VAL A 296 -7.32 16.17 0.41
C VAL A 296 -6.44 17.31 0.90
N PHE A 297 -7.03 18.46 1.21
CA PHE A 297 -6.28 19.66 1.61
C PHE A 297 -6.96 20.42 2.73
N ARG A 298 -6.15 21.15 3.52
CA ARG A 298 -6.65 22.15 4.47
C ARG A 298 -6.97 23.43 3.69
N THR A 299 -8.15 23.98 3.91
CA THR A 299 -8.59 25.26 3.32
C THR A 299 -9.22 26.12 4.41
N PRO A 300 -9.53 27.41 4.18
CA PRO A 300 -10.24 28.23 5.17
C PRO A 300 -11.59 27.63 5.62
N ALA A 301 -12.19 26.77 4.80
CA ALA A 301 -13.41 26.05 5.13
C ALA A 301 -13.22 24.95 6.20
N SER A 302 -11.98 24.50 6.45
CA SER A 302 -11.66 23.52 7.50
C SER A 302 -11.95 24.06 8.90
N ASP A 303 -11.80 25.36 9.11
CA ASP A 303 -11.96 25.99 10.43
C ASP A 303 -13.37 26.59 10.63
N GLN A 304 -14.22 26.51 9.60
CA GLN A 304 -15.60 26.98 9.65
C GLN A 304 -16.52 25.89 10.22
N PRO A 305 -17.57 26.27 10.99
CA PRO A 305 -18.54 25.30 11.49
C PRO A 305 -19.29 24.60 10.35
N LEU A 306 -19.55 23.31 10.53
CA LEU A 306 -20.32 22.50 9.57
C LEU A 306 -21.72 23.09 9.36
N SER A 307 -22.14 23.19 8.10
CA SER A 307 -23.52 23.54 7.74
C SER A 307 -24.51 22.45 8.21
N ALA A 308 -25.80 22.76 8.24
CA ALA A 308 -26.83 21.78 8.65
C ALA A 308 -26.87 20.55 7.73
N ASP A 309 -26.62 20.73 6.43
CA ASP A 309 -26.57 19.66 5.44
C ASP A 309 -25.33 18.78 5.63
N GLU A 310 -24.17 19.40 5.87
CA GLU A 310 -22.94 18.68 6.20
C GLU A 310 -23.11 17.91 7.51
N LYS A 311 -23.73 18.48 8.53
CA LYS A 311 -24.04 17.75 9.77
C LYS A 311 -24.92 16.53 9.51
N ARG A 312 -25.94 16.64 8.65
CA ARG A 312 -26.80 15.50 8.27
C ARG A 312 -26.02 14.42 7.52
N ILE A 313 -25.20 14.80 6.54
CA ILE A 313 -24.36 13.86 5.79
C ILE A 313 -23.32 13.21 6.72
N THR A 314 -22.68 13.98 7.58
CA THR A 314 -21.74 13.48 8.58
C THR A 314 -22.40 12.52 9.56
N GLN A 315 -23.62 12.81 10.03
CA GLN A 315 -24.38 11.92 10.91
C GLN A 315 -24.80 10.63 10.20
N ALA A 316 -25.26 10.71 8.96
CA ALA A 316 -25.60 9.54 8.15
C ALA A 316 -24.37 8.66 7.84
N ALA A 317 -23.19 9.28 7.65
CA ALA A 317 -21.93 8.58 7.48
C ALA A 317 -21.32 8.08 8.81
N HIS A 318 -21.82 8.51 9.97
CA HIS A 318 -21.35 8.15 11.31
C HIS A 318 -22.51 7.64 12.17
N THR A 319 -23.20 6.58 11.73
CA THR A 319 -24.05 5.81 12.64
C THR A 319 -23.18 4.93 13.55
N ASP A 320 -22.36 5.58 14.37
CA ASP A 320 -21.51 4.98 15.40
C ASP A 320 -22.32 4.31 16.52
N ALA A 321 -23.58 4.73 16.67
CA ALA A 321 -24.51 4.27 17.71
C ALA A 321 -24.97 2.82 17.51
N ASP A 322 -24.70 2.21 16.35
CA ASP A 322 -25.17 0.87 16.00
C ASP A 322 -24.02 -0.06 15.55
N TYR A 323 -22.78 0.24 15.97
CA TYR A 323 -21.66 -0.66 15.71
C TYR A 323 -21.92 -2.02 16.41
N GLN A 324 -22.20 -3.02 15.60
CA GLN A 324 -22.24 -4.42 16.02
C GLN A 324 -20.88 -5.05 15.72
N GLN A 325 -20.28 -5.63 16.76
CA GLN A 325 -19.04 -6.36 16.61
C GLN A 325 -19.23 -7.47 15.55
N PRO A 326 -18.37 -7.54 14.53
CA PRO A 326 -18.56 -8.50 13.46
C PRO A 326 -18.32 -9.92 13.99
N LEU A 327 -19.05 -10.89 13.42
CA LEU A 327 -19.10 -12.29 13.87
C LEU A 327 -17.74 -13.00 13.85
N ASP A 328 -16.79 -12.48 13.06
CA ASP A 328 -15.43 -13.00 12.95
C ASP A 328 -14.47 -12.42 13.98
N SER A 329 -14.89 -11.39 14.74
CA SER A 329 -14.08 -10.88 15.84
C SER A 329 -13.98 -11.90 16.95
N ARG A 330 -12.74 -12.12 17.40
CA ARG A 330 -12.43 -13.00 18.53
C ARG A 330 -12.36 -12.23 19.85
N ILE A 331 -12.43 -10.90 19.83
CA ILE A 331 -12.36 -10.08 21.04
C ILE A 331 -13.67 -10.26 21.81
N VAL A 332 -13.60 -10.59 23.09
CA VAL A 332 -14.80 -10.81 23.92
C VAL A 332 -14.97 -9.64 24.86
N VAL A 333 -16.13 -9.00 24.80
CA VAL A 333 -16.52 -7.93 25.74
C VAL A 333 -17.65 -8.44 26.63
N THR A 334 -17.39 -8.50 27.92
CA THR A 334 -18.34 -8.94 28.94
C THR A 334 -18.63 -7.77 29.88
N SER A 335 -19.85 -7.25 29.84
CA SER A 335 -20.31 -6.26 30.82
C SER A 335 -21.03 -7.01 31.95
N ASN A 336 -20.50 -6.93 33.17
CA ASN A 336 -21.08 -7.54 34.35
C ASN A 336 -21.45 -6.46 35.39
N THR A 337 -22.06 -6.84 36.52
CA THR A 337 -22.45 -5.90 37.58
C THR A 337 -21.27 -5.29 38.35
N ARG A 338 -20.04 -5.80 38.15
CA ARG A 338 -18.81 -5.30 38.78
C ARG A 338 -18.01 -4.36 37.87
N GLY A 339 -18.22 -4.44 36.56
CA GLY A 339 -17.40 -3.74 35.59
C GLY A 339 -17.55 -4.24 34.15
N THR A 340 -16.72 -3.70 33.26
CA THR A 340 -16.58 -4.17 31.87
C THR A 340 -15.24 -4.89 31.70
N GLU A 341 -15.29 -6.16 31.34
CA GLU A 341 -14.10 -6.99 31.04
C GLU A 341 -13.97 -7.18 29.53
N ILE A 342 -12.78 -6.91 29.00
CA ILE A 342 -12.43 -7.06 27.58
C ILE A 342 -11.27 -8.04 27.50
N LEU A 343 -11.50 -9.17 26.83
CA LEU A 343 -10.51 -10.20 26.58
C LEU A 343 -10.07 -10.15 25.11
N PHE A 344 -8.78 -9.95 24.90
CA PHE A 344 -8.12 -10.07 23.61
C PHE A 344 -7.43 -11.44 23.55
N PRO A 345 -8.01 -12.44 22.89
CA PRO A 345 -7.43 -13.78 22.89
C PRO A 345 -6.18 -13.87 22.00
N ALA A 346 -5.45 -14.96 22.21
CA ALA A 346 -4.36 -15.40 21.37
C ALA A 346 -4.86 -15.73 19.95
N ALA A 347 -3.98 -15.64 18.95
CA ALA A 347 -4.31 -15.94 17.55
C ALA A 347 -5.52 -15.14 17.01
N ARG A 348 -5.72 -13.91 17.49
CA ARG A 348 -6.81 -13.02 17.04
C ARG A 348 -6.68 -12.59 15.57
N ASN A 349 -5.48 -12.64 15.00
CA ASN A 349 -5.18 -12.33 13.61
C ASN A 349 -4.57 -13.55 12.88
N PRO A 350 -5.33 -14.60 12.60
CA PRO A 350 -4.79 -15.87 12.09
C PRO A 350 -4.11 -15.70 10.72
N GLY A 351 -4.59 -14.78 9.87
CA GLY A 351 -3.98 -14.48 8.57
C GLY A 351 -2.56 -13.94 8.70
N ALA A 352 -2.36 -12.91 9.55
CA ALA A 352 -1.05 -12.34 9.81
C ALA A 352 -0.11 -13.38 10.46
N ALA A 353 -0.61 -14.10 11.47
CA ALA A 353 0.15 -15.13 12.17
C ALA A 353 0.63 -16.24 11.22
N THR A 354 -0.26 -16.73 10.35
CA THR A 354 0.07 -17.74 9.33
C THR A 354 1.11 -17.20 8.34
N SER A 355 0.92 -15.97 7.84
CA SER A 355 1.83 -15.38 6.87
C SER A 355 3.26 -15.22 7.42
N LEU A 356 3.39 -14.74 8.67
CA LEU A 356 4.69 -14.58 9.31
C LEU A 356 5.32 -15.94 9.64
N THR A 357 4.51 -16.96 9.97
CA THR A 357 4.99 -18.33 10.19
C THR A 357 5.55 -18.95 8.92
N LEU A 358 4.86 -18.80 7.78
CA LEU A 358 5.38 -19.26 6.49
C LEU A 358 6.67 -18.55 6.11
N PHE A 359 6.74 -17.24 6.36
CA PHE A 359 7.96 -16.48 6.14
C PHE A 359 9.11 -16.99 7.03
N LEU A 360 8.85 -17.27 8.31
CA LEU A 360 9.83 -17.86 9.22
C LEU A 360 10.34 -19.22 8.69
N LEU A 361 9.45 -20.10 8.21
CA LEU A 361 9.84 -21.39 7.64
C LEU A 361 10.75 -21.22 6.42
N LEU A 362 10.42 -20.30 5.52
CA LEU A 362 11.25 -19.97 4.35
C LEU A 362 12.60 -19.38 4.77
N TRP A 363 12.61 -18.53 5.80
CA TRP A 363 13.81 -17.93 6.38
C TRP A 363 14.74 -18.98 6.99
N LEU A 364 14.18 -19.91 7.78
CA LEU A 364 14.92 -21.04 8.35
C LEU A 364 15.47 -21.96 7.25
N GLY A 365 14.72 -22.16 6.16
CA GLY A 365 15.19 -22.86 4.96
C GLY A 365 16.41 -22.17 4.33
N CYS A 366 16.40 -20.84 4.23
CA CYS A 366 17.57 -20.08 3.76
C CYS A 366 18.79 -20.26 4.67
N ILE A 367 18.62 -20.25 5.99
CA ILE A 367 19.71 -20.51 6.94
C ILE A 367 20.25 -21.94 6.77
N ALA A 368 19.36 -22.92 6.60
CA ALA A 368 19.77 -24.31 6.33
C ALA A 368 20.56 -24.44 5.01
N LEU A 369 20.15 -23.75 3.95
CA LEU A 369 20.88 -23.72 2.67
C LEU A 369 22.26 -23.06 2.82
N GLN A 370 22.36 -21.96 3.56
CA GLN A 370 23.65 -21.31 3.84
C GLN A 370 24.62 -22.25 4.55
N MET A 371 24.13 -23.01 5.54
CA MET A 371 24.94 -24.01 6.24
C MET A 371 25.32 -25.17 5.32
N TYR A 372 24.40 -25.63 4.46
CA TYR A 372 24.62 -26.70 3.50
C TYR A 372 25.67 -26.35 2.45
N PHE A 373 25.65 -25.12 1.92
CA PHE A 373 26.63 -24.64 0.94
C PHE A 373 27.92 -24.09 1.59
N HIS A 374 28.10 -24.29 2.90
CA HIS A 374 29.28 -23.84 3.65
C HIS A 374 29.57 -22.34 3.47
N ALA A 375 28.53 -21.51 3.48
CA ALA A 375 28.69 -20.06 3.51
C ALA A 375 29.52 -19.64 4.75
N PRO A 376 30.31 -18.56 4.67
CA PRO A 376 31.07 -18.05 5.81
C PRO A 376 30.18 -17.87 7.05
N LEU A 377 30.65 -18.30 8.22
CA LEU A 377 29.87 -18.37 9.47
C LEU A 377 29.16 -17.06 9.87
N LEU A 378 29.68 -15.91 9.43
CA LEU A 378 29.06 -14.61 9.66
C LEU A 378 27.61 -14.56 9.12
N PHE A 379 27.34 -15.10 7.93
CA PHE A 379 26.03 -15.04 7.29
C PHE A 379 24.93 -15.79 8.09
N PRO A 380 25.08 -17.07 8.44
CA PRO A 380 24.06 -17.80 9.21
C PRO A 380 23.91 -17.26 10.64
N ILE A 381 24.97 -16.71 11.27
CA ILE A 381 24.86 -16.05 12.58
C ILE A 381 23.98 -14.82 12.49
N VAL A 382 24.26 -13.93 11.53
CA VAL A 382 23.49 -12.68 11.35
C VAL A 382 22.04 -12.99 10.97
N THR A 383 21.82 -13.86 9.99
CA THR A 383 20.45 -14.26 9.59
C THR A 383 19.72 -15.03 10.69
N GLY A 384 20.42 -15.81 11.50
CA GLY A 384 19.87 -16.47 12.69
C GLY A 384 19.36 -15.49 13.74
N LEU A 385 20.09 -14.40 14.00
CA LEU A 385 19.65 -13.34 14.91
C LEU A 385 18.33 -12.70 14.44
N PHE A 386 18.20 -12.42 13.13
CA PHE A 386 16.92 -11.98 12.55
C PHE A 386 15.84 -13.04 12.67
N GLY A 387 16.19 -14.32 12.52
CA GLY A 387 15.28 -15.45 12.72
C GLY A 387 14.66 -15.48 14.11
N VAL A 388 15.43 -15.15 15.15
CA VAL A 388 14.92 -15.02 16.53
C VAL A 388 13.90 -13.89 16.64
N LEU A 389 14.17 -12.72 16.04
CA LEU A 389 13.21 -11.59 16.03
C LEU A 389 11.90 -11.94 15.31
N ILE A 390 11.98 -12.67 14.19
CA ILE A 390 10.80 -13.14 13.47
C ILE A 390 10.03 -14.15 14.34
N LEU A 391 10.74 -15.08 14.98
CA LEU A 391 10.14 -16.06 15.89
C LEU A 391 9.41 -15.38 17.05
N THR A 392 9.96 -14.32 17.65
CA THR A 392 9.25 -13.56 18.69
C THR A 392 7.94 -12.97 18.18
N GLY A 393 7.93 -12.40 16.96
CA GLY A 393 6.69 -11.89 16.36
C GLY A 393 5.66 -12.99 16.06
N VAL A 394 6.12 -14.18 15.65
CA VAL A 394 5.25 -15.37 15.47
C VAL A 394 4.64 -15.80 16.79
N LEU A 395 5.44 -15.90 17.86
CA LEU A 395 4.96 -16.25 19.19
C LEU A 395 3.97 -15.21 19.72
N ASP A 396 4.24 -13.92 19.56
CA ASP A 396 3.32 -12.84 19.95
C ASP A 396 1.96 -12.97 19.23
N LEU A 397 1.96 -13.15 17.91
CA LEU A 397 0.72 -13.28 17.14
C LEU A 397 -0.09 -14.53 17.49
N TRP A 398 0.56 -15.64 17.79
CA TRP A 398 -0.13 -16.90 18.10
C TRP A 398 -0.52 -17.06 19.56
N LEU A 399 0.23 -16.47 20.50
CA LEU A 399 0.14 -16.79 21.92
C LEU A 399 -0.18 -15.58 22.82
N GLU A 400 -0.02 -14.33 22.38
CA GLU A 400 -0.27 -13.16 23.23
C GLU A 400 -1.77 -13.04 23.59
N VAL A 401 -2.07 -13.07 24.88
CA VAL A 401 -3.39 -12.78 25.45
C VAL A 401 -3.29 -11.50 26.27
N SER A 402 -4.25 -10.58 26.08
CA SER A 402 -4.41 -9.44 26.96
C SER A 402 -5.82 -9.37 27.54
N ARG A 403 -5.92 -9.02 28.81
CA ARG A 403 -7.18 -8.77 29.50
C ARG A 403 -7.19 -7.35 30.02
N VAL A 404 -8.30 -6.65 29.83
CA VAL A 404 -8.57 -5.34 30.42
C VAL A 404 -9.86 -5.45 31.23
N SER A 405 -9.81 -5.17 32.52
CA SER A 405 -11.01 -5.08 33.37
C SER A 405 -11.16 -3.65 33.87
N VAL A 406 -12.33 -3.08 33.66
CA VAL A 406 -12.71 -1.77 34.17
C VAL A 406 -13.72 -1.98 35.29
N ASP A 407 -13.28 -1.78 36.52
CA ASP A 407 -14.10 -1.85 37.73
C ASP A 407 -14.36 -0.43 38.27
N ALA A 408 -15.27 -0.28 39.24
CA ALA A 408 -15.64 1.01 39.81
C ALA A 408 -14.41 1.82 40.27
N GLY A 409 -14.02 2.83 39.49
CA GLY A 409 -12.90 3.72 39.77
C GLY A 409 -11.49 3.16 39.50
N THR A 410 -11.34 1.95 38.95
CA THR A 410 -10.02 1.39 38.61
C THR A 410 -10.02 0.65 37.28
N LEU A 411 -8.94 0.79 36.53
CA LEU A 411 -8.69 0.01 35.33
C LEU A 411 -7.51 -0.91 35.58
N THR A 412 -7.73 -2.21 35.39
CA THR A 412 -6.69 -3.23 35.44
C THR A 412 -6.42 -3.78 34.04
N TRP A 413 -5.16 -4.02 33.72
CA TRP A 413 -4.80 -4.75 32.52
C TRP A 413 -3.70 -5.75 32.80
N ALA A 414 -3.73 -6.87 32.08
CA ALA A 414 -2.73 -7.94 32.15
C ALA A 414 -2.38 -8.40 30.74
N MET A 415 -1.11 -8.70 30.51
CA MET A 415 -0.59 -9.16 29.22
C MET A 415 0.34 -10.34 29.43
N GLY A 416 0.17 -11.41 28.66
CA GLY A 416 1.06 -12.56 28.76
C GLY A 416 0.96 -13.50 27.57
N LEU A 417 1.85 -14.50 27.58
CA LEU A 417 1.84 -15.61 26.62
C LEU A 417 0.91 -16.70 27.16
N ILE A 418 -0.09 -17.08 26.37
CA ILE A 418 -1.11 -18.10 26.65
C ILE A 418 -2.12 -17.70 27.75
N PHE A 419 -1.66 -17.07 28.83
CA PHE A 419 -2.50 -16.55 29.91
C PHE A 419 -2.14 -15.09 30.22
N PRO A 420 -3.12 -14.22 30.59
CA PRO A 420 -2.82 -12.88 31.09
C PRO A 420 -1.99 -12.98 32.37
N ALA A 421 -0.82 -12.35 32.39
CA ALA A 421 0.06 -12.28 33.55
C ALA A 421 0.46 -10.82 33.81
N GLY A 422 1.00 -10.54 35.00
CA GLY A 422 1.46 -9.20 35.36
C GLY A 422 0.33 -8.18 35.36
N GLU A 423 -0.60 -8.32 36.31
CA GLU A 423 -1.69 -7.35 36.47
C GLU A 423 -1.13 -5.98 36.87
N HIS A 424 -1.55 -4.97 36.13
CA HIS A 424 -1.26 -3.58 36.41
C HIS A 424 -2.57 -2.83 36.61
N THR A 425 -2.63 -2.05 37.67
CA THR A 425 -3.82 -1.26 38.03
C THR A 425 -3.50 0.22 37.94
N VAL A 426 -4.46 0.99 37.45
CA VAL A 426 -4.43 2.45 37.46
C VAL A 426 -5.78 2.97 37.94
N GLY A 427 -5.76 4.01 38.79
CA GLY A 427 -6.98 4.69 39.21
C GLY A 427 -7.61 5.45 38.05
N ALA A 428 -8.94 5.45 37.97
CA ALA A 428 -9.71 6.21 36.99
C ALA A 428 -9.33 7.69 36.97
N SER A 429 -9.01 8.27 38.14
CA SER A 429 -8.58 9.66 38.30
C SER A 429 -7.27 9.98 37.57
N GLU A 430 -6.38 9.01 37.35
CA GLU A 430 -5.12 9.22 36.63
C GLU A 430 -5.29 9.18 35.11
N ILE A 431 -6.47 8.80 34.61
CA ILE A 431 -6.74 8.63 33.18
C ILE A 431 -7.30 9.94 32.61
N ALA A 432 -6.59 10.53 31.65
CA ALA A 432 -7.07 11.68 30.88
C ALA A 432 -7.95 11.27 29.69
N GLY A 433 -7.74 10.08 29.14
CA GLY A 433 -8.55 9.58 28.04
C GLY A 433 -8.13 8.19 27.56
N VAL A 434 -8.92 7.64 26.65
CA VAL A 434 -8.66 6.35 25.98
C VAL A 434 -8.81 6.56 24.48
N THR A 435 -7.81 6.13 23.71
CA THR A 435 -7.72 6.37 22.26
C THR A 435 -7.30 5.10 21.53
N ALA A 436 -7.77 4.92 20.29
CA ALA A 436 -7.22 3.94 19.37
C ALA A 436 -6.11 4.60 18.54
N SER A 437 -4.99 3.91 18.33
CA SER A 437 -3.89 4.39 17.49
C SER A 437 -3.28 3.26 16.67
N ILE A 438 -2.62 3.57 15.55
CA ILE A 438 -1.97 2.55 14.72
C ILE A 438 -0.73 2.03 15.46
N GLY A 439 -0.73 0.75 15.80
CA GLY A 439 0.37 0.08 16.50
C GLY A 439 1.35 -0.60 15.55
N MET A 440 0.83 -1.40 14.62
CA MET A 440 1.59 -2.18 13.63
C MET A 440 0.95 -2.02 12.25
N GLN A 441 1.73 -2.18 11.18
CA GLN A 441 1.22 -2.25 9.81
C GLN A 441 1.79 -3.48 9.11
N ALA A 442 0.94 -4.23 8.41
CA ALA A 442 1.35 -5.32 7.53
C ALA A 442 0.85 -5.03 6.10
N GLY A 443 1.79 -4.70 5.21
CA GLY A 443 1.45 -4.24 3.85
C GLY A 443 0.60 -2.98 3.91
N THR A 444 -0.62 -3.04 3.36
CA THR A 444 -1.61 -1.95 3.36
C THR A 444 -2.63 -2.04 4.50
N THR A 445 -2.45 -2.97 5.44
CA THR A 445 -3.38 -3.17 6.57
C THR A 445 -2.77 -2.65 7.86
N PRO A 446 -3.31 -1.57 8.46
CA PRO A 446 -2.93 -1.15 9.80
C PRO A 446 -3.64 -2.00 10.87
N TYR A 447 -2.96 -2.23 11.97
CA TYR A 447 -3.47 -2.84 13.20
C TYR A 447 -3.44 -1.80 14.31
N TYR A 448 -4.56 -1.70 15.02
CA TYR A 448 -4.81 -0.66 16.01
C TYR A 448 -4.57 -1.17 17.43
N ASP A 449 -3.91 -0.36 18.24
CA ASP A 449 -3.75 -0.57 19.67
C ASP A 449 -4.72 0.35 20.41
N VAL A 450 -5.34 -0.18 21.47
CA VAL A 450 -6.15 0.58 22.42
C VAL A 450 -5.22 1.09 23.51
N GLU A 451 -5.11 2.41 23.64
CA GLU A 451 -4.18 3.08 24.54
C GLU A 451 -4.91 3.95 25.56
N ILE A 452 -4.44 3.90 26.80
CA ILE A 452 -4.83 4.82 27.86
C ILE A 452 -3.83 5.98 27.88
N VAL A 453 -4.36 7.20 27.89
CA VAL A 453 -3.60 8.43 28.07
C VAL A 453 -3.73 8.83 29.53
N ARG A 454 -2.62 8.83 30.28
CA ARG A 454 -2.60 9.33 31.66
C ARG A 454 -2.59 10.87 31.70
N GLN A 455 -2.94 11.45 32.85
CA GLN A 455 -2.89 12.91 33.06
C GLN A 455 -1.52 13.54 32.79
N ASN A 456 -0.44 12.79 32.98
CA ASN A 456 0.92 13.21 32.65
C ASN A 456 1.27 13.09 31.14
N GLY A 457 0.31 12.73 30.29
CA GLY A 457 0.49 12.53 28.85
C GLY A 457 1.08 11.17 28.45
N LYS A 458 1.48 10.32 29.41
CA LYS A 458 2.03 8.99 29.10
C LYS A 458 0.95 8.09 28.54
N LYS A 459 1.22 7.51 27.37
CA LYS A 459 0.37 6.52 26.72
C LYS A 459 0.76 5.10 27.13
N ILE A 460 -0.24 4.28 27.45
CA ILE A 460 -0.05 2.88 27.83
C ILE A 460 -0.96 2.01 26.98
N LYS A 461 -0.38 1.03 26.27
CA LYS A 461 -1.11 0.06 25.47
C LYS A 461 -1.78 -0.96 26.38
N VAL A 462 -3.09 -1.09 26.29
CA VAL A 462 -3.89 -2.04 27.08
C VAL A 462 -4.56 -3.13 26.25
N GLY A 463 -4.78 -2.85 24.96
CA GLY A 463 -5.15 -3.83 23.96
C GLY A 463 -4.29 -3.65 22.71
N ARG A 464 -3.84 -4.73 22.09
CA ARG A 464 -2.96 -4.67 20.91
C ARG A 464 -3.52 -5.38 19.71
N SER A 465 -3.12 -4.93 18.53
CA SER A 465 -3.32 -5.64 17.26
C SER A 465 -4.80 -5.86 16.89
N VAL A 466 -5.67 -4.88 17.12
CA VAL A 466 -7.07 -4.91 16.66
C VAL A 466 -7.10 -4.59 15.17
N ARG A 467 -7.65 -5.49 14.34
CA ARG A 467 -7.65 -5.33 12.88
C ARG A 467 -8.57 -4.19 12.42
N ASN A 468 -9.78 -4.11 12.98
CA ASN A 468 -10.79 -3.15 12.55
C ASN A 468 -10.69 -1.84 13.35
N LYS A 469 -10.57 -0.70 12.66
CA LYS A 469 -10.52 0.62 13.29
C LYS A 469 -11.77 0.91 14.12
N GLN A 470 -12.96 0.67 13.55
CA GLN A 470 -14.23 0.94 14.22
C GLN A 470 -14.36 0.11 15.50
N GLU A 471 -13.86 -1.13 15.48
CA GLU A 471 -13.80 -1.97 16.67
C GLU A 471 -12.87 -1.38 17.74
N ALA A 472 -11.67 -0.95 17.36
CA ALA A 472 -10.72 -0.34 18.28
C ALA A 472 -11.25 0.95 18.91
N GLU A 473 -11.90 1.81 18.12
CA GLU A 473 -12.54 3.04 18.59
C GLU A 473 -13.76 2.75 19.48
N TRP A 474 -14.56 1.73 19.13
CA TRP A 474 -15.66 1.25 19.96
C TRP A 474 -15.18 0.69 21.31
N LEU A 475 -14.12 -0.12 21.33
CA LEU A 475 -13.49 -0.62 22.56
C LEU A 475 -12.96 0.53 23.41
N ALA A 476 -12.28 1.50 22.81
CA ALA A 476 -11.79 2.69 23.51
C ALA A 476 -12.93 3.51 24.14
N ARG A 477 -14.07 3.64 23.44
CA ARG A 477 -15.28 4.27 23.99
C ARG A 477 -15.88 3.47 25.12
N LYS A 478 -16.01 2.14 24.98
CA LYS A 478 -16.55 1.28 26.05
C LYS A 478 -15.75 1.37 27.33
N ILE A 479 -14.42 1.38 27.22
CA ILE A 479 -13.54 1.60 28.38
C ILE A 479 -13.79 2.98 28.98
N ARG A 480 -13.92 4.03 28.15
CA ARG A 480 -14.17 5.39 28.64
C ARG A 480 -15.52 5.53 29.36
N GLU A 481 -16.58 4.96 28.77
CA GLU A 481 -17.92 4.91 29.38
C GLU A 481 -17.88 4.19 30.72
N ALA A 482 -17.21 3.04 30.80
CA ALA A 482 -17.07 2.25 32.02
C ALA A 482 -16.21 2.92 33.10
N ILE A 483 -15.26 3.78 32.72
CA ILE A 483 -14.48 4.60 33.68
C ILE A 483 -15.33 5.74 34.27
N SER A 484 -16.27 6.27 33.48
CA SER A 484 -17.12 7.41 33.86
C SER A 484 -18.41 7.02 34.59
N ALA A 485 -18.79 5.74 34.55
CA ALA A 485 -19.93 5.16 35.25
C ALA A 485 -19.56 4.85 36.71
#